data_AF-A0AAV9U6P9-F1
#
_entry.id   AF-A0AAV9U6P9-F1
#
_cell.length_a   1.000
_cell.length_b   1.000
_cell.length_c   1.000
_cell.angle_alpha   90.00
_cell.angle_beta   90.00
_cell.angle_gamma   90.00
#
_symmetry.space_group_name_H-M   'P 1'
#
loop_
_entity.id
_entity.type
_entity.pdbx_description
1 polymer ?
#
loop_
_entity_poly.entity_id
_entity_poly.type
_entity_poly.pdbx_seq_one_letter_code
_entity_poly.pdbx_strand_id
1 'polypeptide(L)'
;MYMSIAVRQLVPTPVSQFYVSDCLSTSELPTPTHNVGGFDRGECYLVTKAWLENNATGFSDACMRILFKNASIENPTPTIVGCTAFCGKNQGWYTKPDALERVLTWIFPIFFLLFNLNLPAIGWEKFFAITHALGDPIDSVWSLLDKMYAWDKCYAFAEEFVTEEESVGGNQVVKKAERLERIKIIATTFAGIEEIVGHGPDSTSVYWEIATSLGLMKTTNFDEWRRAATTLVDDRTNDFVRTGLAIFLFAFQFFSEVVFDSDDVPPGGRLGSAMLLSWLIPLILISNILGGVASRRTCLRTIIRLVENTRRSQGLVSGQALGDQNARDWNDYFDKLYSAGVIYISRPHKFRVTREANGREKAFRIALPFFVTLIVIFGFIPAFYIHWMAAPDGFSCRHFWIIGVFFAWLISAVLTVILQYFTRYNYWVWLIILKDFIVGFGSVVMLSLSVAGLYNSCVCWSMSLLIGEASAYFPLNTKAIYALYGRTIYRYMIVSFLSAQLCFVLIVVILFRRGLWLWRYGEKPKRAVWNRLEGSWILGFLRTSGQR
;
A
#
# COMPACT_ATOMS: atom_id res chain seq x y z
N MET A 1 -8.17 -11.50 -21.21
CA MET A 1 -9.14 -10.69 -21.97
C MET A 1 -8.35 -9.67 -22.78
N TYR A 2 -7.86 -10.09 -23.96
CA TYR A 2 -7.29 -9.15 -24.93
C TYR A 2 -8.45 -8.30 -25.41
N MET A 3 -8.61 -7.13 -24.79
CA MET A 3 -9.41 -6.08 -25.38
C MET A 3 -8.62 -5.68 -26.63
N SER A 4 -8.88 -6.38 -27.76
CA SER A 4 -8.68 -5.81 -29.08
C SER A 4 -9.55 -4.58 -29.09
N ILE A 5 -9.02 -3.48 -28.57
CA ILE A 5 -9.40 -2.16 -28.99
C ILE A 5 -9.11 -2.24 -30.48
N ALA A 6 -10.15 -2.57 -31.23
CA ALA A 6 -10.24 -2.26 -32.64
C ALA A 6 -10.16 -0.74 -32.66
N VAL A 7 -8.92 -0.24 -32.57
CA VAL A 7 -8.55 1.04 -33.14
C VAL A 7 -9.04 0.88 -34.55
N ARG A 8 -10.23 1.43 -34.84
CA ARG A 8 -10.57 1.78 -36.20
C ARG A 8 -9.39 2.61 -36.64
N GLN A 9 -8.44 1.97 -37.33
CA GLN A 9 -7.55 2.67 -38.22
C GLN A 9 -8.53 3.44 -39.09
N LEU A 10 -8.65 4.73 -38.82
CA LEU A 10 -9.42 5.60 -39.68
C LEU A 10 -8.68 5.50 -40.99
N VAL A 11 -9.20 4.68 -41.90
CA VAL A 11 -8.57 4.41 -43.19
C VAL A 11 -8.28 5.79 -43.76
N PRO A 12 -6.99 6.14 -43.97
CA PRO A 12 -6.64 7.48 -44.41
C PRO A 12 -7.46 7.77 -45.67
N THR A 13 -8.04 8.96 -45.76
CA THR A 13 -8.88 9.31 -46.92
C THR A 13 -8.06 9.05 -48.19
N PRO A 14 -8.68 8.60 -49.29
CA PRO A 14 -7.96 8.29 -50.54
C PRO A 14 -7.02 9.42 -50.99
N VAL A 15 -7.42 10.67 -50.70
CA VAL A 15 -6.65 11.89 -50.95
C VAL A 15 -5.36 11.92 -50.10
N SER A 16 -5.44 11.65 -48.80
CA SER A 16 -4.24 11.57 -47.96
C SER A 16 -3.31 10.43 -48.36
N GLN A 17 -3.84 9.28 -48.80
CA GLN A 17 -3.02 8.18 -49.30
C GLN A 17 -2.28 8.56 -50.59
N PHE A 18 -2.93 9.31 -51.49
CA PHE A 18 -2.32 9.78 -52.73
C PHE A 18 -1.15 10.75 -52.47
N TYR A 19 -1.37 11.80 -51.67
CA TYR A 19 -0.29 12.76 -51.34
C TYR A 19 0.85 12.11 -50.54
N VAL A 20 0.53 11.17 -49.66
CA VAL A 20 1.54 10.38 -48.97
C VAL A 20 2.32 9.54 -49.98
N SER A 21 1.67 8.85 -50.92
CA SER A 21 2.38 8.07 -51.93
C SER A 21 3.28 8.90 -52.86
N ASP A 22 2.88 10.12 -53.20
CA ASP A 22 3.66 11.03 -54.05
C ASP A 22 4.88 11.61 -53.32
N CYS A 23 4.71 11.94 -52.04
CA CYS A 23 5.81 12.27 -51.14
C CYS A 23 6.80 11.12 -50.95
N LEU A 24 6.27 9.90 -50.79
CA LEU A 24 7.06 8.70 -50.54
C LEU A 24 7.73 8.14 -51.80
N SER A 25 7.23 8.45 -53.01
CA SER A 25 7.76 7.93 -54.28
C SER A 25 8.92 8.76 -54.85
N THR A 26 8.94 10.05 -54.53
CA THR A 26 9.93 11.01 -55.06
C THR A 26 11.20 11.10 -54.21
N SER A 27 11.20 10.47 -53.04
CA SER A 27 12.30 10.57 -52.09
C SER A 27 12.76 9.23 -51.57
N GLU A 28 14.08 9.04 -51.52
CA GLU A 28 14.72 8.01 -50.72
C GLU A 28 14.48 8.31 -49.24
N LEU A 29 13.25 8.10 -48.75
CA LEU A 29 13.03 8.06 -47.31
C LEU A 29 13.94 6.98 -46.73
N PRO A 30 14.54 7.24 -45.57
CA PRO A 30 15.32 6.22 -44.90
C PRO A 30 14.36 5.06 -44.66
N THR A 31 14.57 3.96 -45.37
CA THR A 31 13.96 2.70 -44.99
C THR A 31 14.47 2.43 -43.59
N PRO A 32 13.61 2.25 -42.57
CA PRO A 32 14.07 1.99 -41.22
C PRO A 32 15.06 0.83 -41.26
N THR A 33 16.35 1.16 -41.10
CA THR A 33 17.49 0.32 -41.51
C THR A 33 17.60 -0.94 -40.64
N HIS A 34 16.79 -1.04 -39.60
CA HIS A 34 16.70 -2.19 -38.71
C HIS A 34 15.25 -2.54 -38.34
N ASN A 35 14.47 -3.05 -39.30
CA ASN A 35 13.14 -3.66 -39.06
C ASN A 35 13.13 -4.89 -38.10
N VAL A 36 14.25 -5.20 -37.43
CA VAL A 36 14.38 -6.34 -36.51
C VAL A 36 14.14 -5.95 -35.05
N GLY A 37 14.28 -4.67 -34.70
CA GLY A 37 13.95 -4.11 -33.38
C GLY A 37 12.78 -3.14 -33.51
N GLY A 38 11.80 -3.18 -32.60
CA GLY A 38 10.65 -2.26 -32.68
C GLY A 38 11.02 -0.80 -32.36
N PHE A 39 10.01 0.06 -32.22
CA PHE A 39 10.17 1.50 -32.03
C PHE A 39 11.23 1.91 -30.98
N ASP A 40 12.29 2.59 -31.41
CA ASP A 40 13.28 3.26 -30.57
C ASP A 40 13.29 4.77 -30.85
N ARG A 41 13.03 5.57 -29.82
CA ARG A 41 12.93 7.03 -29.96
C ARG A 41 14.28 7.69 -30.26
N GLY A 42 15.35 7.21 -29.63
CA GLY A 42 16.69 7.77 -29.78
C GLY A 42 17.23 7.51 -31.18
N GLU A 43 17.10 6.27 -31.65
CA GLU A 43 17.44 5.91 -33.04
C GLU A 43 16.59 6.69 -34.03
N CYS A 44 15.27 6.78 -33.82
CA CYS A 44 14.41 7.55 -34.70
C CYS A 44 14.79 9.04 -34.74
N TYR A 45 15.16 9.63 -33.60
CA TYR A 45 15.65 11.01 -33.56
C TYR A 45 16.91 11.19 -34.41
N LEU A 46 17.90 10.30 -34.29
CA LEU A 46 19.15 10.36 -35.06
C LEU A 46 18.90 10.22 -36.57
N VAL A 47 18.06 9.26 -36.97
CA VAL A 47 17.70 9.02 -38.38
C VAL A 47 16.94 10.22 -38.95
N THR A 48 15.92 10.72 -38.26
CA THR A 48 15.16 11.89 -38.69
C THR A 48 16.02 13.15 -38.76
N LYS A 49 16.91 13.36 -37.78
CA LYS A 49 17.81 14.52 -37.78
C LYS A 49 18.78 14.49 -38.95
N ALA A 50 19.47 13.36 -39.17
CA ALA A 50 20.38 13.20 -40.29
C ALA A 50 19.67 13.38 -41.65
N TRP A 51 18.43 12.88 -41.76
CA TRP A 51 17.62 13.10 -42.95
C TRP A 51 17.28 14.58 -43.16
N LEU A 52 16.85 15.30 -42.10
CA LEU A 52 16.55 16.73 -42.21
C LEU A 52 17.79 17.56 -42.58
N GLU A 53 18.96 17.24 -42.04
CA GLU A 53 20.22 17.93 -42.36
C GLU A 53 20.61 17.78 -43.84
N ASN A 54 20.40 16.59 -44.41
CA ASN A 54 20.75 16.32 -45.81
C ASN A 54 19.71 16.83 -46.82
N ASN A 55 18.43 16.89 -46.41
CA ASN A 55 17.33 16.99 -47.36
C ASN A 55 16.37 18.19 -47.14
N ALA A 56 16.54 19.00 -46.09
CA ALA A 56 15.55 20.05 -45.76
C ALA A 56 15.24 21.05 -46.89
N THR A 57 16.16 21.30 -47.83
CA THR A 57 15.95 22.28 -48.92
C THR A 57 15.32 21.68 -50.19
N GLY A 58 15.25 20.36 -50.31
CA GLY A 58 14.83 19.68 -51.55
C GLY A 58 13.34 19.35 -51.65
N PHE A 59 12.58 19.51 -50.56
CA PHE A 59 11.19 19.05 -50.47
C PHE A 59 10.17 20.17 -50.63
N SER A 60 9.02 19.84 -51.21
CA SER A 60 7.89 20.75 -51.23
C SER A 60 7.36 20.98 -49.81
N ASP A 61 6.92 22.21 -49.52
CA ASP A 61 6.31 22.58 -48.24
C ASP A 61 5.12 21.67 -47.88
N ALA A 62 4.36 21.23 -48.89
CA ALA A 62 3.25 20.31 -48.72
C ALA A 62 3.72 18.97 -48.11
N CYS A 63 4.83 18.44 -48.62
CA CYS A 63 5.38 17.19 -48.13
C CYS A 63 5.91 17.30 -46.69
N MET A 64 6.60 18.41 -46.40
CA MET A 64 7.09 18.69 -45.05
C MET A 64 5.95 18.81 -44.05
N ARG A 65 4.80 19.40 -44.41
CA ARG A 65 3.61 19.48 -43.53
C ARG A 65 2.93 18.13 -43.30
N ILE A 66 3.00 17.22 -44.27
CA ILE A 66 2.45 15.87 -44.13
C ILE A 66 3.31 15.06 -43.16
N LEU A 67 4.63 15.15 -43.27
CA LEU A 67 5.57 14.37 -42.45
C LEU A 67 5.84 14.99 -41.08
N PHE A 68 5.80 16.32 -40.98
CA PHE A 68 6.16 17.07 -39.78
C PHE A 68 5.14 18.17 -39.45
N LYS A 69 4.81 18.29 -38.17
CA LYS A 69 4.12 19.48 -37.66
C LYS A 69 5.08 20.66 -37.56
N ASN A 70 6.32 20.38 -37.17
CA ASN A 70 7.45 21.33 -37.16
C ASN A 70 8.72 20.56 -37.50
N ALA A 71 9.45 21.02 -38.53
CA ALA A 71 10.59 20.34 -39.11
C ALA A 71 11.95 20.95 -38.71
N SER A 72 12.03 21.64 -37.57
CA SER A 72 13.32 22.12 -37.06
C SER A 72 14.29 20.94 -36.86
N ILE A 73 15.52 21.10 -37.35
CA ILE A 73 16.60 20.10 -37.25
C ILE A 73 16.86 19.73 -35.78
N GLU A 74 16.79 20.70 -34.87
CA GLU A 74 17.04 20.48 -33.45
C GLU A 74 15.86 19.83 -32.73
N ASN A 75 14.63 20.11 -33.17
CA ASN A 75 13.40 19.67 -32.51
C ASN A 75 12.38 19.11 -33.51
N PRO A 76 12.73 18.02 -34.21
CA PRO A 76 11.85 17.46 -35.22
C PRO A 76 10.59 16.91 -34.54
N THR A 77 9.44 17.32 -35.07
CA THR A 77 8.12 16.95 -34.56
C THR A 77 7.32 16.26 -35.66
N PRO A 78 7.62 14.99 -35.96
CA PRO A 78 6.87 14.22 -36.97
C PRO A 78 5.38 14.14 -36.65
N THR A 79 4.57 14.10 -37.71
CA THR A 79 3.17 13.63 -37.64
C THR A 79 3.14 12.12 -37.41
N ILE A 80 1.96 11.52 -37.26
CA ILE A 80 1.85 10.05 -37.20
C ILE A 80 2.40 9.38 -38.48
N VAL A 81 2.17 9.99 -39.65
CA VAL A 81 2.67 9.48 -40.94
C VAL A 81 4.18 9.56 -40.97
N GLY A 82 4.76 10.70 -40.62
CA GLY A 82 6.21 10.85 -40.50
C GLY A 82 6.80 9.85 -39.50
N CYS A 83 6.23 9.74 -38.31
CA CYS A 83 6.72 8.82 -37.28
C CYS A 83 6.72 7.37 -37.78
N THR A 84 5.64 6.93 -38.42
CA THR A 84 5.59 5.55 -38.95
C THR A 84 6.55 5.31 -40.12
N ALA A 85 6.86 6.36 -40.90
CA ALA A 85 7.84 6.29 -41.99
C ALA A 85 9.28 6.22 -41.44
N PHE A 86 9.65 7.11 -40.51
CA PHE A 86 11.00 7.20 -39.97
C PHE A 86 11.29 6.19 -38.86
N CYS A 87 10.34 5.95 -37.96
CA CYS A 87 10.52 5.11 -36.77
C CYS A 87 9.90 3.70 -36.92
N GLY A 88 9.16 3.43 -38.00
CA GLY A 88 8.47 2.16 -38.23
C GLY A 88 7.04 2.10 -37.63
N LYS A 89 6.26 1.13 -38.12
CA LYS A 89 4.85 0.90 -37.73
C LYS A 89 4.69 -0.01 -36.51
N ASN A 90 5.70 -0.81 -36.21
CA ASN A 90 5.58 -1.87 -35.23
C ASN A 90 5.79 -1.33 -33.80
N GLN A 91 4.99 -1.86 -32.87
CA GLN A 91 5.25 -1.69 -31.45
C GLN A 91 6.58 -2.36 -31.09
N GLY A 92 7.41 -1.69 -30.29
CA GLY A 92 8.69 -2.23 -29.84
C GLY A 92 8.74 -2.40 -28.33
N TRP A 93 9.35 -3.50 -27.87
CA TRP A 93 9.79 -3.60 -26.48
C TRP A 93 11.02 -2.71 -26.29
N TYR A 94 11.20 -2.14 -25.10
CA TYR A 94 12.47 -1.49 -24.79
C TYR A 94 13.61 -2.50 -24.90
N THR A 95 14.76 -2.04 -25.38
CA THR A 95 15.94 -2.89 -25.53
C THR A 95 16.35 -3.49 -24.17
N LYS A 96 16.99 -4.66 -24.20
CA LYS A 96 17.19 -5.51 -23.02
C LYS A 96 17.90 -4.87 -21.81
N PRO A 97 18.81 -3.87 -21.91
CA PRO A 97 19.30 -3.20 -20.71
C PRO A 97 18.27 -2.24 -20.09
N ASP A 98 17.55 -1.46 -20.89
CA ASP A 98 16.62 -0.42 -20.39
C ASP A 98 15.39 -1.03 -19.72
N ALA A 99 14.82 -2.11 -20.28
CA ALA A 99 13.68 -2.79 -19.66
C ALA A 99 14.04 -3.36 -18.27
N LEU A 100 15.20 -4.02 -18.15
CA LEU A 100 15.66 -4.60 -16.88
C LEU A 100 15.97 -3.50 -15.86
N GLU A 101 16.67 -2.45 -16.26
CA GLU A 101 16.97 -1.31 -15.40
C GLU A 101 15.67 -0.70 -14.87
N ARG A 102 14.66 -0.47 -15.72
CA ARG A 102 13.37 0.05 -15.26
C ARG A 102 12.66 -0.87 -14.27
N VAL A 103 12.72 -2.18 -14.48
CA VAL A 103 12.13 -3.17 -13.56
C VAL A 103 12.87 -3.12 -12.22
N LEU A 104 14.20 -3.16 -12.23
CA LEU A 104 15.01 -3.14 -11.00
C LEU A 104 14.90 -1.80 -10.26
N THR A 105 14.83 -0.70 -10.98
CA THR A 105 14.73 0.64 -10.39
C THR A 105 13.36 0.84 -9.76
N TRP A 106 12.26 0.29 -10.27
CA TRP A 106 10.94 0.65 -9.74
C TRP A 106 10.23 -0.52 -9.08
N ILE A 107 10.14 -1.67 -9.76
CA ILE A 107 9.38 -2.82 -9.28
C ILE A 107 10.07 -3.48 -8.08
N PHE A 108 11.41 -3.56 -8.08
CA PHE A 108 12.12 -4.18 -6.96
C PHE A 108 11.95 -3.41 -5.63
N PRO A 109 12.11 -2.07 -5.57
CA PRO A 109 11.80 -1.29 -4.36
C PRO A 109 10.36 -1.45 -3.88
N ILE A 110 9.39 -1.57 -4.80
CA ILE A 110 7.99 -1.83 -4.44
C ILE A 110 7.86 -3.16 -3.71
N PHE A 111 8.45 -4.24 -4.24
CA PHE A 111 8.46 -5.53 -3.57
C PHE A 111 9.22 -5.46 -2.24
N PHE A 112 10.35 -4.76 -2.19
CA PHE A 112 11.12 -4.56 -0.96
C PHE A 112 10.28 -3.84 0.12
N LEU A 113 9.53 -2.81 -0.26
CA LEU A 113 8.57 -2.13 0.59
C LEU A 113 7.47 -3.09 1.07
N LEU A 114 6.87 -3.89 0.17
CA LEU A 114 5.86 -4.89 0.53
C LEU A 114 6.39 -5.96 1.49
N PHE A 115 7.66 -6.37 1.37
CA PHE A 115 8.29 -7.29 2.32
C PHE A 115 8.53 -6.67 3.70
N ASN A 116 8.50 -5.34 3.81
CA ASN A 116 8.50 -4.62 5.07
C ASN A 116 7.10 -4.38 5.64
N LEU A 117 6.04 -4.82 4.95
CA LEU A 117 4.71 -4.89 5.56
C LEU A 117 4.77 -5.84 6.76
N ASN A 118 4.12 -5.48 7.86
CA ASN A 118 4.10 -6.36 9.01
C ASN A 118 3.10 -7.49 8.77
N LEU A 119 3.64 -8.64 8.35
CA LEU A 119 2.89 -9.82 7.93
C LEU A 119 2.69 -10.81 9.09
N PRO A 120 1.64 -11.64 9.06
CA PRO A 120 1.45 -12.71 10.06
C PRO A 120 2.64 -13.69 10.08
N ALA A 121 2.86 -14.30 11.25
CA ALA A 121 3.96 -15.23 11.47
C ALA A 121 3.76 -16.54 10.67
N ILE A 122 4.52 -16.64 9.56
CA ILE A 122 4.84 -17.82 8.72
C ILE A 122 3.64 -18.54 8.08
N GLY A 123 3.69 -18.68 6.75
CA GLY A 123 2.76 -19.50 5.97
C GLY A 123 2.29 -18.83 4.68
N TRP A 124 1.28 -19.42 4.03
CA TRP A 124 0.68 -18.91 2.79
C TRP A 124 -0.10 -17.60 3.00
N GLU A 125 -0.45 -17.28 4.24
CA GLU A 125 -1.17 -16.08 4.65
C GLU A 125 -0.38 -14.81 4.36
N LYS A 126 0.97 -14.90 4.33
CA LYS A 126 1.82 -13.79 3.90
C LYS A 126 1.55 -13.40 2.45
N PHE A 127 1.39 -14.38 1.58
CA PHE A 127 1.05 -14.13 0.18
C PHE A 127 -0.35 -13.54 0.06
N PHE A 128 -1.31 -13.99 0.87
CA PHE A 128 -2.65 -13.41 0.89
C PHE A 128 -2.64 -11.95 1.34
N ALA A 129 -1.88 -11.63 2.38
CA ALA A 129 -1.69 -10.27 2.83
C ALA A 129 -1.06 -9.38 1.74
N ILE A 130 0.03 -9.81 1.09
CA ILE A 130 0.64 -9.04 -0.01
C ILE A 130 -0.34 -8.88 -1.20
N THR A 131 -1.05 -9.95 -1.55
CA THR A 131 -2.01 -9.96 -2.65
C THR A 131 -3.20 -9.04 -2.35
N HIS A 132 -3.73 -9.08 -1.13
CA HIS A 132 -4.79 -8.20 -0.66
C HIS A 132 -4.34 -6.74 -0.66
N ALA A 133 -3.13 -6.44 -0.19
CA ALA A 133 -2.56 -5.09 -0.25
C ALA A 133 -2.50 -4.53 -1.67
N LEU A 134 -2.09 -5.36 -2.64
CA LEU A 134 -2.00 -4.94 -4.06
C LEU A 134 -3.35 -4.90 -4.77
N GLY A 135 -4.28 -5.79 -4.41
CA GLY A 135 -5.60 -5.91 -5.03
C GLY A 135 -6.63 -4.94 -4.46
N ASP A 136 -6.51 -4.59 -3.18
CA ASP A 136 -7.43 -3.71 -2.46
C ASP A 136 -6.68 -2.85 -1.43
N PRO A 137 -5.92 -1.84 -1.90
CA PRO A 137 -5.15 -0.97 -1.01
C PRO A 137 -6.03 -0.14 -0.06
N ILE A 138 -7.27 0.14 -0.47
CA ILE A 138 -8.24 0.90 0.34
C ILE A 138 -8.71 0.06 1.51
N ASP A 139 -9.17 -1.17 1.26
CA ASP A 139 -9.57 -2.08 2.35
C ASP A 139 -8.40 -2.41 3.27
N SER A 140 -7.19 -2.52 2.70
CA SER A 140 -5.97 -2.80 3.45
C SER A 140 -5.66 -1.73 4.49
N VAL A 141 -5.60 -0.46 4.08
CA VAL A 141 -5.35 0.65 5.02
C VAL A 141 -6.56 0.84 5.95
N TRP A 142 -7.80 0.68 5.47
CA TRP A 142 -8.98 0.79 6.32
C TRP A 142 -9.00 -0.25 7.43
N SER A 143 -8.62 -1.49 7.13
CA SER A 143 -8.48 -2.58 8.10
C SER A 143 -7.44 -2.27 9.18
N LEU A 144 -6.31 -1.63 8.82
CA LEU A 144 -5.31 -1.17 9.79
C LEU A 144 -5.87 -0.03 10.67
N LEU A 145 -6.57 0.95 10.10
CA LEU A 145 -7.17 2.03 10.90
C LEU A 145 -8.26 1.50 11.84
N ASP A 146 -9.06 0.53 11.39
CA ASP A 146 -10.06 -0.13 12.23
C ASP A 146 -9.42 -0.89 13.40
N LYS A 147 -8.23 -1.49 13.19
CA LYS A 147 -7.44 -2.09 14.28
C LYS A 147 -6.95 -1.06 15.28
N MET A 148 -6.43 0.09 14.81
CA MET A 148 -6.03 1.19 15.70
C MET A 148 -7.21 1.71 16.52
N TYR A 149 -8.39 1.81 15.89
CA TYR A 149 -9.62 2.22 16.56
C TYR A 149 -10.06 1.20 17.63
N ALA A 150 -9.96 -0.10 17.35
CA ALA A 150 -10.27 -1.14 18.33
C ALA A 150 -9.39 -1.03 19.59
N TRP A 151 -8.11 -0.67 19.44
CA TRP A 151 -7.24 -0.41 20.59
C TRP A 151 -7.60 0.88 21.34
N ASP A 152 -7.99 1.93 20.61
CA ASP A 152 -8.49 3.17 21.24
C ASP A 152 -9.74 2.89 22.09
N LYS A 153 -10.61 1.98 21.63
CA LYS A 153 -11.75 1.48 22.40
C LYS A 153 -11.34 0.68 23.63
N CYS A 154 -10.31 -0.17 23.54
CA CYS A 154 -9.78 -0.88 24.70
C CYS A 154 -9.24 0.09 25.76
N TYR A 155 -8.60 1.18 25.34
CA TYR A 155 -8.17 2.26 26.24
C TYR A 155 -9.36 2.94 26.90
N ALA A 156 -10.37 3.37 26.13
CA ALA A 156 -11.56 4.05 26.65
C ALA A 156 -12.33 3.17 27.65
N PHE A 157 -12.49 1.88 27.32
CA PHE A 157 -13.09 0.89 28.21
C PHE A 157 -12.32 0.78 29.53
N ALA A 158 -10.99 0.65 29.49
CA ALA A 158 -10.19 0.54 30.70
C ALA A 158 -10.25 1.82 31.56
N GLU A 159 -10.35 2.99 30.93
CA GLU A 159 -10.53 4.26 31.64
C GLU A 159 -11.88 4.34 32.35
N GLU A 160 -12.96 3.93 31.69
CA GLU A 160 -14.30 3.83 32.28
C GLU A 160 -14.31 2.83 33.44
N PHE A 161 -13.77 1.64 33.22
CA PHE A 161 -13.68 0.57 34.21
C PHE A 161 -12.95 1.03 35.49
N VAL A 162 -11.77 1.63 35.35
CA VAL A 162 -11.00 2.12 36.51
C VAL A 162 -11.74 3.26 37.23
N THR A 163 -12.46 4.11 36.51
CA THR A 163 -13.25 5.20 37.10
C THR A 163 -14.41 4.66 37.93
N GLU A 164 -15.11 3.64 37.44
CA GLU A 164 -16.21 3.01 38.17
C GLU A 164 -15.69 2.31 39.43
N GLU A 165 -14.59 1.58 39.33
CA GLU A 165 -13.94 0.91 40.48
C GLU A 165 -13.53 1.93 41.56
N GLU A 166 -12.94 3.07 41.16
CA GLU A 166 -12.59 4.18 42.07
C GLU A 166 -13.83 4.77 42.77
N SER A 167 -14.97 4.82 42.07
CA SER A 167 -16.23 5.35 42.63
C SER A 167 -16.86 4.42 43.68
N VAL A 168 -16.74 3.10 43.50
CA VAL A 168 -17.32 2.09 44.39
C VAL A 168 -16.44 1.85 45.63
N GLY A 169 -15.11 1.86 45.44
CA GLY A 169 -14.16 1.48 46.49
C GLY A 169 -13.99 2.50 47.63
N GLY A 170 -14.50 3.73 47.51
CA GLY A 170 -14.35 4.80 48.51
C GLY A 170 -12.90 5.25 48.78
N ASN A 171 -11.91 4.61 48.17
CA ASN A 171 -10.49 4.90 48.34
C ASN A 171 -10.11 6.12 47.51
N GLN A 172 -10.05 7.27 48.17
CA GLN A 172 -9.62 8.50 47.57
C GLN A 172 -8.10 8.56 47.41
N VAL A 173 -7.69 8.89 46.19
CA VAL A 173 -6.34 9.30 45.75
C VAL A 173 -5.35 8.16 45.47
N VAL A 174 -5.69 7.32 44.47
CA VAL A 174 -4.65 6.72 43.63
C VAL A 174 -3.88 7.86 42.95
N LYS A 175 -2.55 7.89 43.06
CA LYS A 175 -1.74 8.90 42.37
C LYS A 175 -2.07 8.84 40.87
N LYS A 176 -2.22 9.99 40.21
CA LYS A 176 -2.55 10.07 38.76
C LYS A 176 -1.70 9.14 37.88
N ALA A 177 -0.42 8.95 38.24
CA ALA A 177 0.49 8.04 37.55
C ALA A 177 0.11 6.56 37.69
N GLU A 178 -0.32 6.13 38.88
CA GLU A 178 -0.74 4.76 39.17
C GLU A 178 -2.09 4.45 38.48
N ARG A 179 -3.02 5.41 38.48
CA ARG A 179 -4.27 5.31 37.70
C ARG A 179 -3.98 5.09 36.22
N LEU A 180 -3.07 5.88 35.65
CA LEU A 180 -2.70 5.77 34.24
C LEU A 180 -1.99 4.44 33.93
N GLU A 181 -1.13 3.94 34.82
CA GLU A 181 -0.51 2.62 34.70
C GLU A 181 -1.57 1.51 34.69
N ARG A 182 -2.56 1.61 35.60
CA ARG A 182 -3.65 0.64 35.73
C ARG A 182 -4.50 0.57 34.46
N ILE A 183 -4.92 1.73 33.94
CA ILE A 183 -5.64 1.85 32.66
C ILE A 183 -4.83 1.18 31.55
N LYS A 184 -3.52 1.47 31.48
CA LYS A 184 -2.65 0.91 30.45
C LYS A 184 -2.59 -0.61 30.48
N ILE A 185 -2.39 -1.20 31.67
CA ILE A 185 -2.26 -2.65 31.85
C ILE A 185 -3.56 -3.36 31.47
N ILE A 186 -4.70 -2.85 31.93
CA ILE A 186 -6.02 -3.40 31.61
C ILE A 186 -6.28 -3.30 30.10
N ALA A 187 -6.11 -2.11 29.52
CA ALA A 187 -6.33 -1.88 28.11
C ALA A 187 -5.41 -2.71 27.20
N THR A 188 -4.14 -2.88 27.57
CA THR A 188 -3.19 -3.72 26.84
C THR A 188 -3.59 -5.19 26.86
N THR A 189 -4.10 -5.67 28.01
CA THR A 189 -4.60 -7.04 28.14
C THR A 189 -5.83 -7.27 27.26
N PHE A 190 -6.79 -6.33 27.28
CA PHE A 190 -7.95 -6.40 26.39
C PHE A 190 -7.59 -6.27 24.91
N ALA A 191 -6.60 -5.44 24.58
CA ALA A 191 -6.07 -5.38 23.22
C ALA A 191 -5.46 -6.74 22.82
N GLY A 192 -4.78 -7.44 23.74
CA GLY A 192 -4.31 -8.82 23.51
C GLY A 192 -5.44 -9.84 23.30
N ILE A 193 -6.54 -9.73 24.06
CA ILE A 193 -7.75 -10.54 23.82
C ILE A 193 -8.33 -10.23 22.44
N GLU A 194 -8.36 -8.96 22.05
CA GLU A 194 -8.83 -8.53 20.73
C GLU A 194 -7.91 -9.03 19.59
N GLU A 195 -6.61 -9.21 19.82
CA GLU A 195 -5.71 -9.87 18.86
C GLU A 195 -6.07 -11.34 18.60
N ILE A 196 -6.64 -12.01 19.60
CA ILE A 196 -6.99 -13.44 19.58
C ILE A 196 -8.40 -13.61 18.99
N VAL A 197 -9.37 -12.88 19.54
CA VAL A 197 -10.80 -13.04 19.22
C VAL A 197 -11.17 -12.29 17.95
N GLY A 198 -10.48 -11.19 17.65
CA GLY A 198 -10.92 -10.20 16.68
C GLY A 198 -11.96 -9.24 17.27
N HIS A 199 -12.11 -8.07 16.64
CA HIS A 199 -13.07 -7.06 17.07
C HIS A 199 -14.47 -7.40 16.55
N GLY A 200 -15.39 -7.70 17.49
CA GLY A 200 -16.81 -7.87 17.23
C GLY A 200 -17.63 -6.64 17.61
N PRO A 201 -18.88 -6.53 17.15
CA PRO A 201 -19.76 -5.41 17.49
C PRO A 201 -20.09 -5.36 19.00
N ASP A 202 -20.21 -6.52 19.63
CA ASP A 202 -20.46 -6.67 21.07
C ASP A 202 -19.17 -6.76 21.90
N SER A 203 -18.03 -6.28 21.38
CA SER A 203 -16.76 -6.45 22.10
C SER A 203 -16.78 -5.85 23.50
N THR A 204 -17.49 -4.73 23.70
CA THR A 204 -17.54 -4.04 24.99
C THR A 204 -18.30 -4.83 26.05
N SER A 205 -19.43 -5.46 25.71
CA SER A 205 -20.18 -6.28 26.68
C SER A 205 -19.39 -7.55 27.03
N VAL A 206 -18.72 -8.16 26.05
CA VAL A 206 -17.80 -9.28 26.28
C VAL A 206 -16.63 -8.84 27.17
N TYR A 207 -16.08 -7.65 26.98
CA TYR A 207 -15.01 -7.14 27.86
C TYR A 207 -15.50 -6.92 29.30
N TRP A 208 -16.72 -6.41 29.48
CA TRP A 208 -17.36 -6.29 30.80
C TRP A 208 -17.58 -7.64 31.46
N GLU A 209 -18.06 -8.64 30.70
CA GLU A 209 -18.27 -10.00 31.21
C GLU A 209 -16.94 -10.65 31.61
N ILE A 210 -15.90 -10.51 30.79
CA ILE A 210 -14.55 -10.98 31.10
C ILE A 210 -14.00 -10.24 32.34
N ALA A 211 -14.15 -8.92 32.39
CA ALA A 211 -13.67 -8.11 33.50
C ALA A 211 -14.32 -8.52 34.84
N THR A 212 -15.63 -8.71 34.81
CA THR A 212 -16.45 -9.09 35.96
C THR A 212 -16.17 -10.53 36.40
N SER A 213 -16.08 -11.47 35.44
CA SER A 213 -15.81 -12.88 35.72
C SER A 213 -14.39 -13.14 36.22
N LEU A 214 -13.42 -12.32 35.79
CA LEU A 214 -12.07 -12.31 36.35
C LEU A 214 -11.99 -11.52 37.66
N GLY A 215 -13.10 -10.99 38.16
CA GLY A 215 -13.20 -10.29 39.43
C GLY A 215 -12.20 -9.14 39.59
N LEU A 216 -11.90 -8.42 38.51
CA LEU A 216 -11.02 -7.23 38.54
C LEU A 216 -11.42 -6.24 39.64
N MET A 217 -12.73 -6.13 39.92
CA MET A 217 -13.32 -5.29 40.96
C MET A 217 -12.93 -5.68 42.40
N LYS A 218 -12.43 -6.90 42.63
CA LYS A 218 -12.20 -7.47 43.96
C LYS A 218 -10.75 -7.86 44.23
N THR A 219 -9.93 -7.98 43.19
CA THR A 219 -8.59 -8.55 43.32
C THR A 219 -7.59 -7.53 43.84
N THR A 220 -7.04 -7.78 45.02
CA THR A 220 -5.82 -7.12 45.54
C THR A 220 -4.57 -7.46 44.72
N ASN A 221 -4.64 -8.48 43.86
CA ASN A 221 -3.48 -9.01 43.14
C ASN A 221 -3.43 -8.58 41.66
N PHE A 222 -3.10 -7.31 41.43
CA PHE A 222 -2.94 -6.72 40.09
C PHE A 222 -1.64 -7.17 39.37
N ASP A 223 -0.78 -7.93 40.04
CA ASP A 223 0.52 -8.34 39.52
C ASP A 223 0.40 -9.33 38.34
N GLU A 224 -0.63 -10.18 38.30
CA GLU A 224 -0.87 -11.08 37.17
C GLU A 224 -1.28 -10.32 35.88
N TRP A 225 -2.14 -9.31 36.01
CA TRP A 225 -2.51 -8.43 34.89
C TRP A 225 -1.30 -7.68 34.36
N ARG A 226 -0.48 -7.14 35.27
CA ARG A 226 0.78 -6.48 34.93
C ARG A 226 1.74 -7.43 34.20
N ARG A 227 1.86 -8.69 34.66
CA ARG A 227 2.68 -9.72 34.00
C ARG A 227 2.18 -10.01 32.59
N ALA A 228 0.87 -10.21 32.43
CA ALA A 228 0.25 -10.48 31.14
C ALA A 228 0.46 -9.31 30.15
N ALA A 229 0.12 -8.09 30.56
CA ALA A 229 0.32 -6.90 29.72
C ALA A 229 1.78 -6.70 29.31
N THR A 230 2.73 -6.88 30.23
CA THR A 230 4.17 -6.76 29.92
C THR A 230 4.60 -7.83 28.92
N THR A 231 4.20 -9.08 29.12
CA THR A 231 4.51 -10.19 28.22
C THR A 231 3.91 -9.97 26.83
N LEU A 232 2.68 -9.46 26.74
CA LEU A 232 2.02 -9.13 25.46
C LEU A 232 2.76 -8.02 24.71
N VAL A 233 3.27 -7.03 25.43
CA VAL A 233 4.04 -5.92 24.85
C VAL A 233 5.43 -6.38 24.40
N ASP A 234 6.05 -7.30 25.15
CA ASP A 234 7.35 -7.87 24.80
C ASP A 234 7.28 -8.84 23.61
N ASP A 235 6.15 -9.55 23.45
CA ASP A 235 5.89 -10.38 22.25
C ASP A 235 5.64 -9.52 21.00
N ARG A 236 5.43 -8.20 21.14
CA ARG A 236 5.12 -7.33 20.01
C ARG A 236 6.41 -6.86 19.32
N THR A 237 6.56 -7.21 18.05
CA THR A 237 7.66 -6.76 17.20
C THR A 237 7.30 -5.48 16.47
N ASN A 238 8.25 -4.55 16.44
CA ASN A 238 8.17 -3.34 15.62
C ASN A 238 9.47 -3.18 14.83
N ASP A 239 9.36 -3.24 13.51
CA ASP A 239 10.48 -3.08 12.58
C ASP A 239 10.59 -1.63 12.06
N PHE A 240 10.21 -0.64 12.87
CA PHE A 240 10.16 0.78 12.49
C PHE A 240 11.46 1.29 11.87
N VAL A 241 12.63 0.90 12.40
CA VAL A 241 13.93 1.34 11.87
C VAL A 241 14.17 0.74 10.48
N ARG A 242 13.91 -0.56 10.29
CA ARG A 242 14.06 -1.24 9.00
C ARG A 242 13.12 -0.64 7.96
N THR A 243 11.87 -0.39 8.37
CA THR A 243 10.85 0.25 7.54
C THR A 243 11.19 1.70 7.20
N GLY A 244 11.70 2.46 8.17
CA GLY A 244 12.18 3.82 7.95
C GLY A 244 13.32 3.86 6.93
N LEU A 245 14.27 2.92 7.02
CA LEU A 245 15.33 2.77 6.02
C LEU A 245 14.76 2.40 4.63
N ALA A 246 13.82 1.47 4.55
CA ALA A 246 13.19 1.08 3.29
C ALA A 246 12.46 2.25 2.61
N ILE A 247 11.71 3.03 3.38
CA ILE A 247 11.03 4.23 2.88
C ILE A 247 12.02 5.32 2.50
N PHE A 248 13.09 5.50 3.28
CA PHE A 248 14.16 6.43 2.95
C PHE A 248 14.83 6.04 1.62
N LEU A 249 15.14 4.76 1.40
CA LEU A 249 15.71 4.28 0.14
C LEU A 249 14.75 4.50 -1.03
N PHE A 250 13.46 4.21 -0.85
CA PHE A 250 12.44 4.50 -1.85
C PHE A 250 12.38 5.99 -2.19
N ALA A 251 12.30 6.86 -1.18
CA ALA A 251 12.27 8.32 -1.38
C ALA A 251 13.58 8.83 -2.01
N PHE A 252 14.73 8.34 -1.55
CA PHE A 252 16.05 8.69 -2.10
C PHE A 252 16.13 8.37 -3.58
N GLN A 253 15.54 7.26 -4.01
CA GLN A 253 15.49 6.89 -5.41
C GLN A 253 14.64 7.84 -6.27
N PHE A 254 13.51 8.34 -5.74
CA PHE A 254 12.79 9.44 -6.42
C PHE A 254 13.66 10.69 -6.53
N PHE A 255 14.35 11.05 -5.45
CA PHE A 255 15.22 12.22 -5.45
C PHE A 255 16.39 12.04 -6.41
N SER A 256 16.98 10.85 -6.49
CA SER A 256 18.11 10.60 -7.39
C SER A 256 17.67 10.76 -8.85
N GLU A 257 16.51 10.25 -9.22
CA GLU A 257 15.97 10.36 -10.58
C GLU A 257 15.54 11.79 -10.95
N VAL A 258 15.14 12.60 -9.96
CA VAL A 258 14.76 14.01 -10.18
C VAL A 258 15.98 14.96 -10.17
N VAL A 259 17.06 14.59 -9.48
CA VAL A 259 18.25 15.44 -9.29
C VAL A 259 19.37 15.07 -10.24
N PHE A 260 19.67 13.79 -10.39
CA PHE A 260 20.70 13.29 -11.30
C PHE A 260 20.01 13.01 -12.63
N ASP A 261 19.92 14.08 -13.43
CA ASP A 261 19.41 14.09 -14.80
C ASP A 261 20.16 13.02 -15.62
N SER A 262 19.58 11.81 -15.75
CA SER A 262 20.17 10.80 -16.64
C SER A 262 19.85 11.24 -18.07
N ASP A 263 20.90 11.54 -18.82
CA ASP A 263 20.82 12.24 -20.11
C ASP A 263 20.08 11.45 -21.21
N ASP A 264 19.78 10.17 -20.98
CA ASP A 264 19.43 9.19 -22.01
C ASP A 264 17.97 8.69 -21.97
N VAL A 265 17.26 8.75 -20.84
CA VAL A 265 15.88 8.20 -20.74
C VAL A 265 14.91 9.15 -20.05
N PRO A 266 13.79 9.53 -20.70
CA PRO A 266 12.85 10.48 -20.13
C PRO A 266 12.15 9.94 -18.87
N PRO A 267 12.22 10.64 -17.73
CA PRO A 267 11.83 10.10 -16.42
C PRO A 267 10.31 10.05 -16.20
N GLY A 268 9.50 10.74 -17.01
CA GLY A 268 8.08 10.95 -16.75
C GLY A 268 7.26 9.65 -16.58
N GLY A 269 7.43 8.67 -17.47
CA GLY A 269 6.67 7.42 -17.38
C GLY A 269 7.03 6.58 -16.14
N ARG A 270 8.31 6.61 -15.76
CA ARG A 270 8.86 5.92 -14.59
C ARG A 270 8.33 6.57 -13.30
N LEU A 271 8.51 7.89 -13.18
CA LEU A 271 8.05 8.68 -12.03
C LEU A 271 6.54 8.58 -11.82
N GLY A 272 5.75 8.65 -12.90
CA GLY A 272 4.31 8.55 -12.80
C GLY A 272 3.84 7.18 -12.29
N SER A 273 4.47 6.09 -12.75
CA SER A 273 4.13 4.73 -12.29
C SER A 273 4.50 4.52 -10.82
N ALA A 274 5.63 5.07 -10.39
CA ALA A 274 6.07 5.02 -9.02
C ALA A 274 5.17 5.87 -8.10
N MET A 275 4.73 7.05 -8.55
CA MET A 275 3.74 7.87 -7.82
C MET A 275 2.40 7.16 -7.68
N LEU A 276 1.96 6.40 -8.69
CA LEU A 276 0.72 5.62 -8.58
C LEU A 276 0.78 4.62 -7.42
N LEU A 277 1.97 4.11 -7.10
CA LEU A 277 2.22 3.15 -6.03
C LEU A 277 2.71 3.78 -4.72
N SER A 278 2.78 5.12 -4.64
CA SER A 278 3.27 5.79 -3.43
C SER A 278 2.36 5.59 -2.21
N TRP A 279 1.10 5.14 -2.42
CA TRP A 279 0.20 4.71 -1.35
C TRP A 279 0.77 3.57 -0.48
N LEU A 280 1.76 2.83 -0.97
CA LEU A 280 2.48 1.83 -0.18
C LEU A 280 3.18 2.44 1.03
N ILE A 281 3.68 3.69 0.93
CA ILE A 281 4.36 4.39 2.02
C ILE A 281 3.47 4.47 3.27
N PRO A 282 2.28 5.11 3.23
CA PRO A 282 1.41 5.17 4.40
C PRO A 282 0.92 3.79 4.85
N LEU A 283 0.65 2.86 3.93
CA LEU A 283 0.26 1.49 4.31
C LEU A 283 1.33 0.83 5.19
N ILE A 284 2.58 0.85 4.74
CA ILE A 284 3.70 0.20 5.43
C ILE A 284 4.04 0.92 6.73
N LEU A 285 4.02 2.26 6.74
CA LEU A 285 4.20 3.04 7.97
C LEU A 285 3.16 2.69 9.02
N ILE A 286 1.86 2.71 8.66
CA ILE A 286 0.78 2.39 9.58
C ILE A 286 0.88 0.94 10.05
N SER A 287 1.17 0.01 9.13
CA SER A 287 1.37 -1.41 9.45
C SER A 287 2.50 -1.64 10.45
N ASN A 288 3.63 -0.93 10.31
CA ASN A 288 4.76 -1.03 11.23
C ASN A 288 4.53 -0.28 12.55
N ILE A 289 3.81 0.85 12.52
CA ILE A 289 3.40 1.58 13.73
C ILE A 289 2.50 0.70 14.60
N LEU A 290 1.58 -0.04 13.98
CA LEU A 290 0.81 -1.08 14.64
C LEU A 290 1.74 -2.19 15.14
N GLY A 291 2.72 -2.62 14.35
CA GLY A 291 3.56 -3.77 14.68
C GLY A 291 2.72 -5.04 14.76
N GLY A 292 3.29 -6.15 15.19
CA GLY A 292 2.56 -7.44 15.26
C GLY A 292 3.05 -8.32 16.38
N VAL A 293 2.23 -9.30 16.73
CA VAL A 293 2.62 -10.33 17.70
C VAL A 293 3.58 -11.32 17.05
N ALA A 294 4.74 -11.53 17.66
CA ALA A 294 5.74 -12.49 17.19
C ALA A 294 5.15 -13.90 17.16
N SER A 295 4.32 -14.24 18.16
CA SER A 295 3.64 -15.52 18.23
C SER A 295 2.24 -15.38 18.81
N ARG A 296 1.23 -15.58 17.98
CA ARG A 296 -0.17 -15.66 18.42
C ARG A 296 -0.39 -16.74 19.49
N ARG A 297 0.40 -17.83 19.45
CA ARG A 297 0.38 -18.88 20.48
C ARG A 297 0.88 -18.35 21.82
N THR A 298 1.90 -17.49 21.82
CA THR A 298 2.38 -16.82 23.03
C THR A 298 1.31 -15.86 23.56
N CYS A 299 0.73 -15.03 22.70
CA CYS A 299 -0.39 -14.15 23.08
C CYS A 299 -1.54 -14.93 23.74
N LEU A 300 -2.02 -15.99 23.09
CA LEU A 300 -3.07 -16.86 23.62
C LEU A 300 -2.69 -17.51 24.95
N ARG A 301 -1.49 -18.09 25.04
CA ARG A 301 -1.01 -18.71 26.28
C ARG A 301 -0.92 -17.70 27.42
N THR A 302 -0.51 -16.46 27.14
CA THR A 302 -0.45 -15.39 28.14
C THR A 302 -1.84 -15.05 28.67
N ILE A 303 -2.85 -14.94 27.79
CA ILE A 303 -4.24 -14.71 28.21
C ILE A 303 -4.80 -15.89 29.01
N ILE A 304 -4.58 -17.13 28.57
CA ILE A 304 -5.02 -18.33 29.31
C ILE A 304 -4.42 -18.35 30.72
N ARG A 305 -3.10 -18.12 30.84
CA ARG A 305 -2.40 -18.08 32.13
C ARG A 305 -2.95 -17.00 33.05
N LEU A 306 -3.26 -15.82 32.50
CA LEU A 306 -3.90 -14.76 33.27
C LEU A 306 -5.22 -15.26 33.85
N VAL A 307 -6.11 -15.81 33.01
CA VAL A 307 -7.42 -16.32 33.44
C VAL A 307 -7.29 -17.40 34.52
N GLU A 308 -6.40 -18.37 34.31
CA GLU A 308 -6.15 -19.47 35.26
C GLU A 308 -5.62 -18.97 36.60
N ASN A 309 -4.60 -18.10 36.59
CA ASN A 309 -3.99 -17.56 37.80
C ASN A 309 -4.98 -16.67 38.57
N THR A 310 -5.75 -15.85 37.87
CA THR A 310 -6.77 -15.00 38.50
C THR A 310 -7.87 -15.85 39.14
N ARG A 311 -8.40 -16.88 38.46
CA ARG A 311 -9.38 -17.81 39.06
C ARG A 311 -8.82 -18.54 40.27
N ARG A 312 -7.57 -19.03 40.20
CA ARG A 312 -6.90 -19.68 41.32
C ARG A 312 -6.75 -18.74 42.51
N SER A 313 -6.41 -17.47 42.28
CA SER A 313 -6.30 -16.46 43.34
C SER A 313 -7.64 -16.14 44.04
N GLN A 314 -8.76 -16.39 43.36
CA GLN A 314 -10.10 -16.21 43.90
C GLN A 314 -10.63 -17.44 44.64
N GLY A 315 -9.83 -18.50 44.79
CA GLY A 315 -10.28 -19.76 45.39
C GLY A 315 -11.25 -20.55 44.52
N LEU A 316 -11.44 -20.16 43.25
CA LEU A 316 -12.19 -20.93 42.27
C LEU A 316 -11.30 -22.09 41.81
N VAL A 317 -11.36 -23.21 42.54
CA VAL A 317 -10.63 -24.43 42.20
C VAL A 317 -11.16 -24.96 40.87
N SER A 318 -10.34 -24.84 39.83
CA SER A 318 -10.60 -25.38 38.50
C SER A 318 -10.48 -26.91 38.54
N GLY A 319 -11.55 -27.59 38.95
CA GLY A 319 -11.65 -29.05 39.00
C GLY A 319 -11.83 -29.73 37.64
N GLN A 320 -11.91 -28.97 36.55
CA GLN A 320 -11.91 -29.50 35.18
C GLN A 320 -10.76 -28.85 34.42
N ALA A 321 -9.67 -29.59 34.29
CA ALA A 321 -8.61 -29.25 33.35
C ALA A 321 -9.23 -29.14 31.96
N LEU A 322 -9.29 -27.92 31.41
CA LEU A 322 -9.61 -27.63 30.01
C LEU A 322 -8.61 -28.26 29.00
N GLY A 323 -7.75 -29.17 29.46
CA GLY A 323 -6.50 -29.54 28.80
C GLY A 323 -6.62 -30.56 27.68
N ASP A 324 -7.56 -31.51 27.73
CA ASP A 324 -7.44 -32.72 26.89
C ASP A 324 -8.45 -32.81 25.73
N GLN A 325 -9.64 -32.22 25.83
CA GLN A 325 -10.59 -32.16 24.69
C GLN A 325 -10.32 -30.99 23.72
N ASN A 326 -9.55 -29.98 24.12
CA ASN A 326 -9.35 -28.75 23.35
C ASN A 326 -8.14 -28.78 22.40
N ALA A 327 -7.24 -29.76 22.50
CA ALA A 327 -6.04 -29.82 21.66
C ALA A 327 -6.37 -29.95 20.15
N ARG A 328 -7.45 -30.67 19.80
CA ARG A 328 -7.96 -30.75 18.41
C ARG A 328 -8.67 -29.46 17.96
N ASP A 329 -9.21 -28.69 18.90
CA ASP A 329 -9.93 -27.44 18.63
C ASP A 329 -8.96 -26.28 18.33
N TRP A 330 -7.75 -26.28 18.92
CA TRP A 330 -6.79 -25.19 18.69
C TRP A 330 -6.25 -25.11 17.26
N ASN A 331 -6.03 -26.25 16.59
CA ASN A 331 -5.60 -26.23 15.18
C ASN A 331 -6.72 -25.66 14.30
N ASP A 332 -7.96 -26.09 14.50
CA ASP A 332 -9.13 -25.54 13.80
C ASP A 332 -9.34 -24.05 14.10
N TYR A 333 -9.08 -23.62 15.33
CA TYR A 333 -9.08 -22.21 15.71
C TYR A 333 -8.00 -21.39 14.97
N PHE A 334 -6.75 -21.87 14.96
CA PHE A 334 -5.67 -21.19 14.24
C PHE A 334 -5.86 -21.21 12.72
N ASP A 335 -6.45 -22.28 12.19
CA ASP A 335 -6.86 -22.35 10.79
C ASP A 335 -7.98 -21.34 10.54
N LYS A 336 -9.00 -21.22 11.39
CA LYS A 336 -10.08 -20.24 11.22
C LYS A 336 -9.65 -18.79 11.49
N LEU A 337 -8.49 -18.56 12.09
CA LEU A 337 -8.02 -17.23 12.48
C LEU A 337 -7.88 -16.26 11.30
N TYR A 338 -7.57 -16.77 10.09
CA TYR A 338 -7.55 -15.92 8.90
C TYR A 338 -8.93 -15.32 8.62
N SER A 339 -9.99 -16.12 8.82
CA SER A 339 -11.38 -15.72 8.57
C SER A 339 -11.94 -14.79 9.65
N ALA A 340 -11.31 -14.76 10.83
CA ALA A 340 -11.65 -13.86 11.93
C ALA A 340 -11.03 -12.45 11.79
N GLY A 341 -10.18 -12.22 10.78
CA GLY A 341 -9.56 -10.93 10.53
C GLY A 341 -8.33 -10.65 11.36
N VAL A 342 -7.58 -11.70 11.72
CA VAL A 342 -6.32 -11.53 12.46
C VAL A 342 -5.17 -11.12 11.51
N ILE A 343 -5.37 -11.21 10.20
CA ILE A 343 -4.53 -10.50 9.23
C ILE A 343 -4.92 -9.02 9.31
N TYR A 344 -4.07 -8.15 9.86
CA TYR A 344 -4.47 -6.77 10.17
C TYR A 344 -4.88 -5.94 8.97
N ILE A 345 -4.36 -6.27 7.80
CA ILE A 345 -4.77 -5.61 6.55
C ILE A 345 -6.08 -6.15 6.00
N SER A 346 -6.67 -7.22 6.55
CA SER A 346 -7.98 -7.70 6.11
C SER A 346 -8.86 -8.03 7.30
N ARG A 347 -9.76 -7.09 7.63
CA ARG A 347 -10.75 -7.26 8.70
C ARG A 347 -12.16 -7.50 8.11
N PRO A 348 -12.72 -8.71 8.20
CA PRO A 348 -14.05 -9.04 7.65
C PRO A 348 -15.19 -8.25 8.28
N HIS A 349 -15.10 -8.05 9.59
CA HIS A 349 -16.24 -7.66 10.41
C HIS A 349 -16.39 -6.15 10.53
N LYS A 350 -15.45 -5.37 9.99
CA LYS A 350 -15.44 -3.90 10.13
C LYS A 350 -16.72 -3.25 9.60
N PHE A 351 -17.31 -3.77 8.52
CA PHE A 351 -18.57 -3.25 8.00
C PHE A 351 -19.76 -3.54 8.94
N ARG A 352 -19.84 -4.77 9.47
CA ARG A 352 -20.89 -5.15 10.44
C ARG A 352 -20.77 -4.31 11.71
N VAL A 353 -19.57 -4.19 12.26
CA VAL A 353 -19.29 -3.33 13.42
C VAL A 353 -19.68 -1.87 13.14
N THR A 354 -19.40 -1.37 11.93
CA THR A 354 -19.81 -0.01 11.53
C THR A 354 -21.32 0.17 11.45
N ARG A 355 -22.05 -0.87 11.02
CA ARG A 355 -23.52 -0.82 10.92
C ARG A 355 -24.18 -0.76 12.29
N GLU A 356 -23.67 -1.56 13.23
CA GLU A 356 -24.19 -1.73 14.59
C GLU A 356 -23.72 -0.63 15.56
N ALA A 357 -22.65 0.10 15.21
CA ALA A 357 -22.25 1.30 15.91
C ALA A 357 -23.35 2.38 15.93
N ASN A 358 -23.34 3.22 16.97
CA ASN A 358 -24.31 4.29 17.19
C ASN A 358 -23.65 5.68 17.26
N GLY A 359 -24.43 6.72 16.94
CA GLY A 359 -24.05 8.13 17.13
C GLY A 359 -22.74 8.54 16.44
N ARG A 360 -21.85 9.18 17.21
CA ARG A 360 -20.55 9.71 16.72
C ARG A 360 -19.61 8.60 16.22
N GLU A 361 -19.65 7.43 16.83
CA GLU A 361 -18.80 6.29 16.41
C GLU A 361 -19.19 5.82 15.01
N LYS A 362 -20.49 5.68 14.74
CA LYS A 362 -20.99 5.31 13.42
C LYS A 362 -20.53 6.30 12.35
N ALA A 363 -20.68 7.59 12.62
CA ALA A 363 -20.25 8.65 11.70
C ALA A 363 -18.74 8.58 11.42
N PHE A 364 -17.93 8.40 12.46
CA PHE A 364 -16.48 8.27 12.33
C PHE A 364 -16.09 7.04 11.49
N ARG A 365 -16.69 5.88 11.77
CA ARG A 365 -16.40 4.64 11.04
C ARG A 365 -16.83 4.69 9.58
N ILE A 366 -17.96 5.35 9.27
CA ILE A 366 -18.40 5.60 7.88
C ILE A 366 -17.43 6.55 7.15
N ALA A 367 -16.83 7.51 7.85
CA ALA A 367 -15.87 8.45 7.25
C ALA A 367 -14.50 7.82 6.95
N LEU A 368 -14.08 6.79 7.69
CA LEU A 368 -12.78 6.12 7.51
C LEU A 368 -12.49 5.65 6.07
N PRO A 369 -13.37 4.89 5.38
CA PRO A 369 -13.07 4.45 4.01
C PRO A 369 -12.89 5.61 3.03
N PHE A 370 -13.65 6.71 3.17
CA PHE A 370 -13.46 7.91 2.36
C PHE A 370 -12.10 8.57 2.64
N PHE A 371 -11.73 8.67 3.92
CA PHE A 371 -10.45 9.22 4.34
C PHE A 371 -9.29 8.40 3.78
N VAL A 372 -9.38 7.07 3.84
CA VAL A 372 -8.37 6.15 3.28
C VAL A 372 -8.27 6.23 1.76
N THR A 373 -9.39 6.41 1.07
CA THR A 373 -9.42 6.56 -0.40
C THR A 373 -8.57 7.76 -0.85
N LEU A 374 -8.45 8.81 -0.03
CA LEU A 374 -7.58 9.96 -0.33
C LEU A 374 -6.13 9.57 -0.55
N ILE A 375 -5.61 8.55 0.14
CA ILE A 375 -4.23 8.09 -0.04
C ILE A 375 -3.99 7.60 -1.48
N VAL A 376 -4.92 6.79 -1.99
CA VAL A 376 -4.85 6.23 -3.35
C VAL A 376 -5.04 7.34 -4.38
N ILE A 377 -5.95 8.28 -4.12
CA ILE A 377 -6.14 9.49 -4.93
C ILE A 377 -4.85 10.32 -4.98
N PHE A 378 -4.14 10.47 -3.85
CA PHE A 378 -2.87 11.18 -3.78
C PHE A 378 -1.74 10.48 -4.55
N GLY A 379 -1.83 9.17 -4.81
CA GLY A 379 -0.95 8.50 -5.76
C GLY A 379 -1.41 8.67 -7.22
N PHE A 380 -2.70 8.55 -7.46
CA PHE A 380 -3.30 8.62 -8.81
C PHE A 380 -3.16 9.99 -9.47
N ILE A 381 -3.50 11.09 -8.77
CA ILE A 381 -3.46 12.44 -9.35
C ILE A 381 -2.07 12.80 -9.90
N PRO A 382 -0.97 12.72 -9.12
CA PRO A 382 0.35 13.02 -9.64
C PRO A 382 0.79 12.00 -10.71
N ALA A 383 0.43 10.71 -10.57
CA ALA A 383 0.73 9.72 -11.61
C ALA A 383 0.11 10.08 -12.96
N PHE A 384 -1.18 10.41 -12.95
CA PHE A 384 -1.93 10.85 -14.12
C PHE A 384 -1.35 12.14 -14.70
N TYR A 385 -1.09 13.14 -13.86
CA TYR A 385 -0.61 14.43 -14.31
C TYR A 385 0.84 14.39 -14.84
N ILE A 386 1.73 13.62 -14.22
CA ILE A 386 3.10 13.43 -14.73
C ILE A 386 3.06 12.78 -16.11
N HIS A 387 2.16 11.81 -16.33
CA HIS A 387 1.95 11.20 -17.64
C HIS A 387 1.29 12.15 -18.65
N TRP A 388 0.43 13.05 -18.19
CA TRP A 388 -0.18 14.09 -19.02
C TRP A 388 0.89 15.04 -19.54
N MET A 389 1.79 15.48 -18.67
CA MET A 389 2.93 16.34 -19.03
C MET A 389 4.07 15.57 -19.71
N ALA A 390 3.88 14.28 -20.03
CA ALA A 390 4.90 13.51 -20.70
C ALA A 390 4.82 13.75 -22.20
N ALA A 391 5.69 14.62 -22.72
CA ALA A 391 5.70 15.08 -24.11
C ALA A 391 5.40 13.97 -25.15
N PRO A 392 4.45 14.20 -26.07
CA PRO A 392 3.63 15.41 -26.21
C PRO A 392 2.60 15.58 -25.07
N ASP A 393 2.37 16.82 -24.65
CA ASP A 393 1.50 17.11 -23.50
C ASP A 393 0.04 16.76 -23.80
N GLY A 394 -0.50 15.78 -23.07
CA GLY A 394 -1.90 15.40 -23.12
C GLY A 394 -2.20 13.93 -22.85
N PHE A 395 -3.43 13.54 -23.16
CA PHE A 395 -3.90 12.18 -22.99
C PHE A 395 -3.26 11.22 -24.01
N SER A 396 -2.72 10.11 -23.53
CA SER A 396 -1.99 9.09 -24.31
C SER A 396 -2.41 7.68 -23.89
N CYS A 397 -1.98 6.64 -24.63
CA CYS A 397 -2.31 5.24 -24.29
C CYS A 397 -1.94 4.86 -22.85
N ARG A 398 -0.89 5.48 -22.30
CA ARG A 398 -0.41 5.20 -20.94
C ARG A 398 -1.41 5.60 -19.87
N HIS A 399 -2.32 6.54 -20.15
CA HIS A 399 -3.32 6.94 -19.19
C HIS A 399 -4.37 5.84 -18.96
N PHE A 400 -4.63 4.98 -19.96
CA PHE A 400 -5.63 3.92 -19.84
C PHE A 400 -5.31 2.91 -18.75
N TRP A 401 -4.04 2.48 -18.62
CA TRP A 401 -3.70 1.53 -17.57
C TRP A 401 -3.70 2.19 -16.19
N ILE A 402 -3.28 3.45 -16.07
CA ILE A 402 -3.31 4.20 -14.79
C ILE A 402 -4.76 4.38 -14.32
N ILE A 403 -5.63 4.84 -15.22
CA ILE A 403 -7.07 4.96 -14.96
C ILE A 403 -7.67 3.58 -14.64
N GLY A 404 -7.32 2.56 -15.44
CA GLY A 404 -7.82 1.20 -15.30
C GLY A 404 -7.46 0.59 -13.94
N VAL A 405 -6.20 0.70 -13.51
CA VAL A 405 -5.73 0.22 -12.20
C VAL A 405 -6.42 0.98 -11.06
N PHE A 406 -6.53 2.30 -11.17
CA PHE A 406 -7.21 3.12 -10.16
C PHE A 406 -8.68 2.72 -10.00
N PHE A 407 -9.44 2.60 -11.09
CA PHE A 407 -10.82 2.14 -11.05
C PHE A 407 -10.93 0.68 -10.60
N ALA A 408 -9.98 -0.18 -10.97
CA ALA A 408 -9.94 -1.56 -10.48
C ALA A 408 -9.82 -1.59 -8.96
N TRP A 409 -8.97 -0.76 -8.34
CA TRP A 409 -8.89 -0.64 -6.88
C TRP A 409 -10.18 -0.09 -6.24
N LEU A 410 -10.82 0.93 -6.83
CA LEU A 410 -12.09 1.45 -6.32
C LEU A 410 -13.20 0.40 -6.38
N ILE A 411 -13.33 -0.29 -7.51
CA ILE A 411 -14.30 -1.38 -7.68
C ILE A 411 -13.96 -2.53 -6.73
N SER A 412 -12.68 -2.85 -6.56
CA SER A 412 -12.20 -3.88 -5.64
C SER A 412 -12.68 -3.62 -4.21
N ALA A 413 -12.54 -2.38 -3.71
CA ALA A 413 -13.01 -1.98 -2.39
C ALA A 413 -14.54 -2.07 -2.25
N VAL A 414 -15.29 -1.62 -3.27
CA VAL A 414 -16.76 -1.74 -3.29
C VAL A 414 -17.20 -3.20 -3.28
N LEU A 415 -16.55 -4.05 -4.07
CA LEU A 415 -16.80 -5.49 -4.10
C LEU A 415 -16.49 -6.13 -2.75
N THR A 416 -15.42 -5.72 -2.06
CA THR A 416 -15.12 -6.20 -0.71
C THR A 416 -16.26 -5.91 0.27
N VAL A 417 -16.81 -4.69 0.25
CA VAL A 417 -17.96 -4.31 1.09
C VAL A 417 -19.20 -5.13 0.73
N ILE A 418 -19.50 -5.29 -0.56
CA ILE A 418 -20.65 -6.08 -1.04
C ILE A 418 -20.50 -7.55 -0.62
N LEU A 419 -19.32 -8.14 -0.80
CA LEU A 419 -19.06 -9.53 -0.41
C LEU A 419 -19.24 -9.71 1.11
N GLN A 420 -18.64 -8.82 1.92
CA GLN A 420 -18.82 -8.84 3.38
C GLN A 420 -20.29 -8.68 3.81
N TYR A 421 -21.10 -8.00 3.01
CA TYR A 421 -22.53 -7.83 3.28
C TYR A 421 -23.36 -9.08 2.95
N PHE A 422 -23.13 -9.71 1.79
CA PHE A 422 -24.03 -10.76 1.27
C PHE A 422 -23.62 -12.19 1.59
N THR A 423 -22.34 -12.47 1.80
CA THR A 423 -21.86 -13.86 1.83
C THR A 423 -21.76 -14.41 3.26
N ARG A 424 -22.23 -15.65 3.45
CA ARG A 424 -22.06 -16.39 4.71
C ARG A 424 -20.58 -16.76 4.92
N TYR A 425 -20.20 -16.87 6.20
CA TYR A 425 -18.82 -16.91 6.72
C TYR A 425 -17.79 -17.83 6.02
N ASN A 426 -18.19 -18.90 5.33
CA ASN A 426 -17.23 -19.93 4.91
C ASN A 426 -16.62 -19.70 3.51
N TYR A 427 -17.30 -19.01 2.59
CA TYR A 427 -16.84 -18.88 1.20
C TYR A 427 -16.26 -17.52 0.83
N TRP A 428 -16.57 -16.49 1.62
CA TRP A 428 -16.26 -15.10 1.27
C TRP A 428 -14.75 -14.80 1.24
N VAL A 429 -13.97 -15.40 2.15
CA VAL A 429 -12.51 -15.23 2.18
C VAL A 429 -11.89 -15.64 0.84
N TRP A 430 -12.28 -16.79 0.31
CA TRP A 430 -11.74 -17.30 -0.96
C TRP A 430 -12.14 -16.42 -2.15
N LEU A 431 -13.35 -15.86 -2.13
CA LEU A 431 -13.79 -14.90 -3.15
C LEU A 431 -12.98 -13.60 -3.09
N ILE A 432 -12.66 -13.11 -1.88
CA ILE A 432 -11.82 -11.92 -1.72
C ILE A 432 -10.40 -12.20 -2.18
N ILE A 433 -9.79 -13.32 -1.76
CA ILE A 433 -8.44 -13.70 -2.22
C ILE A 433 -8.39 -13.80 -3.74
N LEU A 434 -9.39 -14.44 -4.37
CA LEU A 434 -9.46 -14.56 -5.82
C LEU A 434 -9.59 -13.19 -6.51
N LYS A 435 -10.49 -12.33 -6.00
CA LYS A 435 -10.64 -10.95 -6.48
C LYS A 435 -9.32 -10.20 -6.39
N ASP A 436 -8.70 -10.19 -5.23
CA ASP A 436 -7.49 -9.44 -4.97
C ASP A 436 -6.31 -9.98 -5.77
N PHE A 437 -6.26 -11.29 -6.00
CA PHE A 437 -5.30 -11.89 -6.90
C PHE A 437 -5.50 -11.37 -8.33
N ILE A 438 -6.72 -11.40 -8.86
CA ILE A 438 -7.02 -10.92 -10.21
C ILE A 438 -6.67 -9.43 -10.35
N VAL A 439 -7.10 -8.59 -9.40
CA VAL A 439 -6.86 -7.14 -9.43
C VAL A 439 -5.38 -6.81 -9.19
N GLY A 440 -4.79 -7.37 -8.14
CA GLY A 440 -3.41 -7.09 -7.74
C GLY A 440 -2.39 -7.63 -8.74
N PHE A 441 -2.50 -8.92 -9.11
CA PHE A 441 -1.63 -9.51 -10.13
C PHE A 441 -1.83 -8.84 -11.48
N GLY A 442 -3.08 -8.60 -11.89
CA GLY A 442 -3.39 -7.86 -13.12
C GLY A 442 -2.76 -6.48 -13.15
N SER A 443 -2.80 -5.74 -12.04
CA SER A 443 -2.19 -4.41 -11.92
C SER A 443 -0.66 -4.47 -12.04
N VAL A 444 -0.01 -5.43 -11.37
CA VAL A 444 1.45 -5.63 -11.45
C VAL A 444 1.87 -6.05 -12.86
N VAL A 445 1.13 -6.94 -13.51
CA VAL A 445 1.38 -7.35 -14.90
C VAL A 445 1.23 -6.16 -15.85
N MET A 446 0.15 -5.37 -15.72
CA MET A 446 -0.06 -4.19 -16.56
C MET A 446 1.04 -3.15 -16.38
N LEU A 447 1.48 -2.91 -15.14
CA LEU A 447 2.60 -2.03 -14.86
C LEU A 447 3.90 -2.57 -15.46
N SER A 448 4.17 -3.87 -15.29
CA SER A 448 5.38 -4.51 -15.83
C SER A 448 5.40 -4.48 -17.36
N LEU A 449 4.28 -4.77 -18.01
CA LEU A 449 4.14 -4.69 -19.47
C LEU A 449 4.29 -3.24 -19.96
N SER A 450 3.68 -2.27 -19.27
CA SER A 450 3.83 -0.84 -19.55
C SER A 450 5.31 -0.43 -19.49
N VAL A 451 6.01 -0.84 -18.42
CA VAL A 451 7.45 -0.61 -18.21
C VAL A 451 8.30 -1.29 -19.27
N ALA A 452 7.92 -2.48 -19.74
CA ALA A 452 8.62 -3.23 -20.78
C ALA A 452 8.41 -2.63 -22.20
N GLY A 453 7.45 -1.73 -22.37
CA GLY A 453 7.19 -1.07 -23.66
C GLY A 453 5.88 -1.48 -24.34
N LEU A 454 4.88 -1.96 -23.59
CA LEU A 454 3.55 -2.26 -24.14
C LEU A 454 2.94 -1.06 -24.90
N TYR A 455 3.27 0.16 -24.48
CA TYR A 455 2.78 1.40 -25.10
C TYR A 455 3.85 2.11 -25.94
N ASN A 456 4.92 1.41 -26.32
CA ASN A 456 6.04 1.99 -27.03
C ASN A 456 5.83 1.85 -28.56
N SER A 457 5.02 2.76 -29.10
CA SER A 457 4.70 2.87 -30.53
C SER A 457 4.43 4.32 -30.92
N CYS A 458 4.59 4.65 -32.21
CA CYS A 458 4.24 5.97 -32.74
C CYS A 458 2.81 6.39 -32.36
N VAL A 459 1.84 5.47 -32.43
CA VAL A 459 0.44 5.76 -32.09
C VAL A 459 0.30 6.16 -30.63
N CYS A 460 0.92 5.42 -29.71
CA CYS A 460 0.75 5.65 -28.28
C CYS A 460 1.58 6.81 -27.73
N TRP A 461 2.67 7.15 -28.40
CA TRP A 461 3.44 8.35 -28.13
C TRP A 461 2.88 9.59 -28.83
N SER A 462 2.13 9.43 -29.92
CA SER A 462 1.37 10.51 -30.52
C SER A 462 0.07 10.75 -29.75
N MET A 463 -0.41 11.99 -29.67
CA MET A 463 -1.71 12.31 -29.06
C MET A 463 -2.90 11.86 -29.92
N SER A 464 -2.74 10.86 -30.79
CA SER A 464 -3.72 10.45 -31.80
C SER A 464 -5.10 10.14 -31.23
N LEU A 465 -5.15 9.57 -30.02
CA LEU A 465 -6.38 9.26 -29.32
C LEU A 465 -7.21 10.49 -28.93
N LEU A 466 -6.57 11.64 -28.70
CA LEU A 466 -7.22 12.86 -28.25
C LEU A 466 -7.55 13.81 -29.41
N ILE A 467 -6.58 14.04 -30.30
CA ILE A 467 -6.67 15.06 -31.35
C ILE A 467 -6.93 14.48 -32.76
N GLY A 468 -7.03 13.17 -32.87
CA GLY A 468 -7.18 12.45 -34.14
C GLY A 468 -5.85 12.28 -34.87
N GLU A 469 -5.77 11.27 -35.74
CA GLU A 469 -4.55 10.90 -36.46
C GLU A 469 -3.98 12.04 -37.33
N ALA A 470 -4.86 12.81 -37.98
CA ALA A 470 -4.45 13.89 -38.88
C ALA A 470 -3.70 15.04 -38.18
N SER A 471 -4.02 15.29 -36.91
CA SER A 471 -3.40 16.35 -36.10
C SER A 471 -2.37 15.80 -35.13
N ALA A 472 -2.23 14.48 -35.04
CA ALA A 472 -1.34 13.79 -34.13
C ALA A 472 0.12 14.10 -34.48
N TYR A 473 0.90 14.43 -33.45
CA TYR A 473 2.31 14.74 -33.60
C TYR A 473 3.10 14.12 -32.46
N PHE A 474 4.39 13.95 -32.69
CA PHE A 474 5.32 13.32 -31.77
C PHE A 474 6.65 14.09 -31.75
N PRO A 475 6.97 14.88 -30.73
CA PRO A 475 8.26 15.55 -30.64
C PRO A 475 9.35 14.49 -30.42
N LEU A 476 10.39 14.43 -31.25
CA LEU A 476 11.47 13.45 -31.08
C LEU A 476 12.45 13.90 -30.01
N ASN A 477 12.95 15.14 -30.10
CA ASN A 477 13.78 15.74 -29.07
C ASN A 477 12.91 16.30 -27.94
N THR A 478 13.01 15.68 -26.76
CA THR A 478 12.25 16.10 -25.57
C THR A 478 13.14 16.29 -24.35
N LYS A 479 14.46 16.18 -24.51
CA LYS A 479 15.40 16.27 -23.42
C LYS A 479 15.25 17.59 -22.66
N ALA A 480 15.23 18.71 -23.37
CA ALA A 480 15.06 20.03 -22.77
C ALA A 480 13.70 20.19 -22.06
N ILE A 481 12.63 19.64 -22.62
CA ILE A 481 11.27 19.69 -22.05
C ILE A 481 11.21 18.89 -20.75
N TYR A 482 11.73 17.66 -20.76
CA TYR A 482 11.76 16.82 -19.57
C TYR A 482 12.68 17.36 -18.49
N ALA A 483 13.83 17.94 -18.84
CA ALA A 483 14.70 18.61 -17.87
C ALA A 483 13.98 19.81 -17.22
N LEU A 484 13.23 20.59 -18.00
CA LEU A 484 12.43 21.70 -17.49
C LEU A 484 11.32 21.21 -16.55
N TYR A 485 10.54 20.21 -16.96
CA TYR A 485 9.45 19.64 -16.16
C TYR A 485 9.96 18.91 -14.93
N GLY A 486 11.10 18.23 -15.02
CA GLY A 486 11.79 17.60 -13.89
C GLY A 486 12.16 18.60 -12.80
N ARG A 487 12.76 19.74 -13.19
CA ARG A 487 13.17 20.79 -12.25
C ARG A 487 12.00 21.57 -11.64
N THR A 488 10.92 21.69 -12.38
CA THR A 488 9.75 22.49 -11.98
C THR A 488 8.61 21.57 -11.53
N ILE A 489 7.78 21.12 -12.47
CA ILE A 489 6.48 20.49 -12.24
C ILE A 489 6.60 19.16 -11.47
N TYR A 490 7.42 18.22 -11.94
CA TYR A 490 7.49 16.87 -11.37
C TYR A 490 7.96 16.92 -9.91
N ARG A 491 8.97 17.74 -9.61
CA ARG A 491 9.45 17.95 -8.25
C ARG A 491 8.36 18.45 -7.32
N TYR A 492 7.61 19.49 -7.72
CA TYR A 492 6.54 20.03 -6.88
C TYR A 492 5.42 19.02 -6.66
N MET A 493 5.01 18.30 -7.71
CA MET A 493 3.99 17.25 -7.59
C MET A 493 4.43 16.12 -6.67
N ILE A 494 5.64 15.60 -6.83
CA ILE A 494 6.16 14.51 -5.99
C ILE A 494 6.24 14.97 -4.53
N VAL A 495 6.90 16.11 -4.26
CA VAL A 495 7.11 16.61 -2.89
C VAL A 495 5.78 16.91 -2.21
N SER A 496 4.84 17.59 -2.88
CA SER A 496 3.55 17.97 -2.27
C SER A 496 2.69 16.75 -1.95
N PHE A 497 2.54 15.80 -2.87
CA PHE A 497 1.67 14.64 -2.67
C PHE A 497 2.28 13.60 -1.72
N LEU A 498 3.61 13.38 -1.76
CA LEU A 498 4.27 12.56 -0.74
C LEU A 498 4.16 13.19 0.65
N SER A 499 4.34 14.51 0.75
CA SER A 499 4.14 15.23 2.01
C SER A 499 2.70 15.11 2.51
N ALA A 500 1.71 15.19 1.62
CA ALA A 500 0.30 14.97 1.98
C ALA A 500 0.04 13.55 2.51
N GLN A 501 0.65 12.53 1.91
CA GLN A 501 0.58 11.14 2.40
C GLN A 501 1.27 10.97 3.76
N LEU A 502 2.40 11.64 4.02
CA LEU A 502 3.04 11.61 5.34
C LEU A 502 2.22 12.38 6.40
N CYS A 503 1.65 13.53 6.02
CA CYS A 503 0.71 14.27 6.87
C CYS A 503 -0.51 13.42 7.22
N PHE A 504 -1.03 12.62 6.28
CA PHE A 504 -2.08 11.65 6.56
C PHE A 504 -1.67 10.67 7.67
N VAL A 505 -0.49 10.06 7.58
CA VAL A 505 0.02 9.14 8.62
C VAL A 505 0.16 9.86 9.95
N LEU A 506 0.66 11.09 9.96
CA LEU A 506 0.78 11.89 11.18
C LEU A 506 -0.59 12.16 11.81
N ILE A 507 -1.59 12.54 11.01
CA ILE A 507 -2.97 12.74 11.48
C ILE A 507 -3.52 11.44 12.09
N VAL A 508 -3.33 10.30 11.43
CA VAL A 508 -3.71 8.97 11.94
C VAL A 508 -3.04 8.69 13.30
N VAL A 509 -1.73 8.92 13.41
CA VAL A 509 -0.99 8.74 14.68
C VAL A 509 -1.53 9.64 15.78
N ILE A 510 -1.88 10.89 15.47
CA ILE A 510 -2.44 11.85 16.44
C ILE A 510 -3.84 11.40 16.88
N LEU A 511 -4.69 11.01 15.93
CA LEU A 511 -6.07 10.58 16.19
C LEU A 511 -6.11 9.33 17.07
N PHE A 512 -5.27 8.34 16.78
CA PHE A 512 -5.23 7.06 17.51
C PHE A 512 -4.11 6.98 18.55
N ARG A 513 -3.62 8.12 19.04
CA ARG A 513 -2.47 8.16 19.96
C ARG A 513 -2.69 7.35 21.25
N ARG A 514 -3.93 7.27 21.75
CA ARG A 514 -4.25 6.56 23.00
C ARG A 514 -4.17 5.06 22.79
N GLY A 515 -4.79 4.55 21.73
CA GLY A 515 -4.66 3.14 21.32
C GLY A 515 -3.22 2.73 21.04
N LEU A 516 -2.45 3.56 20.32
CA LEU A 516 -1.03 3.30 20.05
C LEU A 516 -0.15 3.31 21.31
N TRP A 517 -0.52 4.11 22.31
CA TRP A 517 0.24 4.20 23.55
C TRP A 517 0.20 2.91 24.38
N LEU A 518 -0.85 2.09 24.21
CA LEU A 518 -0.98 0.79 24.88
C LEU A 518 0.25 -0.08 24.69
N TRP A 519 0.72 -0.20 23.46
CA TRP A 519 1.83 -1.09 23.11
C TRP A 519 3.22 -0.48 23.31
N ARG A 520 3.31 0.78 23.76
CA ARG A 520 4.58 1.49 23.93
C ARG A 520 4.95 1.60 25.40
N TYR A 521 5.54 0.55 25.96
CA TYR A 521 6.14 0.60 27.29
C TYR A 521 7.60 1.01 27.17
N GLY A 522 8.03 1.95 28.02
CA GLY A 522 9.45 2.26 28.15
C GLY A 522 10.21 1.08 28.73
N GLU A 523 11.50 0.97 28.41
CA GLU A 523 12.27 -0.20 28.84
C GLU A 523 12.55 -0.23 30.35
N LYS A 524 12.60 0.96 30.98
CA LYS A 524 12.71 1.09 32.44
C LYS A 524 11.52 0.44 33.19
N PRO A 525 10.25 0.78 32.90
CA PRO A 525 9.12 0.14 33.57
C PRO A 525 9.03 -1.36 33.28
N LYS A 526 9.28 -1.82 32.04
CA LYS A 526 9.33 -3.26 31.72
C LYS A 526 10.34 -4.00 32.60
N ARG A 527 11.58 -3.49 32.69
CA ARG A 527 12.62 -4.05 33.55
C ARG A 527 12.23 -4.02 35.04
N ALA A 528 11.57 -2.96 35.50
CA ALA A 528 11.10 -2.88 36.88
C ALA A 528 10.05 -3.96 37.19
N VAL A 529 9.10 -4.18 36.27
CA VAL A 529 8.11 -5.27 36.38
C VAL A 529 8.81 -6.63 36.37
N TRP A 530 9.71 -6.86 35.43
CA TRP A 530 10.49 -8.10 35.35
C TRP A 530 11.27 -8.40 36.63
N ASN A 531 11.99 -7.40 37.16
CA ASN A 531 12.76 -7.55 38.39
C ASN A 531 11.88 -7.85 39.60
N ARG A 532 10.69 -7.22 39.68
CA ARG A 532 9.73 -7.43 40.75
C ARG A 532 9.11 -8.83 40.70
N LEU A 533 8.78 -9.31 39.51
CA LEU A 533 8.00 -10.54 39.33
C LEU A 533 8.86 -11.81 39.17
N GLU A 534 10.04 -11.69 38.57
CA GLU A 534 10.88 -12.85 38.18
C GLU A 534 12.33 -12.72 38.65
N GLY A 535 12.88 -11.50 38.64
CA GLY A 535 14.29 -11.26 38.97
C GLY A 535 14.69 -11.67 40.39
N SER A 536 13.79 -11.54 41.37
CA SER A 536 14.05 -11.95 42.76
C SER A 536 14.27 -13.46 42.91
N TRP A 537 13.52 -14.26 42.14
CA TRP A 537 13.60 -15.72 42.18
C TRP A 537 14.86 -16.24 41.48
N ILE A 538 15.18 -15.71 40.30
CA ILE A 538 16.37 -16.12 39.53
C ILE A 538 17.65 -15.69 40.25
N LEU A 539 17.72 -14.47 40.79
CA LEU A 539 18.88 -14.04 41.57
C LEU A 539 19.03 -14.86 42.86
N GLY A 540 17.92 -15.24 43.49
CA GLY A 540 17.92 -16.17 44.62
C GLY A 540 18.47 -17.55 44.21
N PHE A 541 18.00 -18.11 43.10
CA PHE A 541 18.45 -19.39 42.58
C PHE A 541 19.91 -19.39 42.12
N LEU A 542 20.36 -18.34 41.41
CA LEU A 542 21.75 -18.20 40.96
C LEU A 542 22.70 -17.97 42.15
N ARG A 543 22.27 -17.26 43.19
CA ARG A 543 23.07 -17.05 44.40
C ARG A 543 23.18 -18.33 45.24
N THR A 544 22.16 -19.18 45.28
CA THR A 544 22.22 -20.47 45.99
C THR A 544 22.94 -21.57 45.19
N SER A 545 22.92 -21.50 43.86
CA SER A 545 23.64 -22.44 43.00
C SER A 545 25.12 -22.08 42.80
N GLY A 546 25.51 -20.79 42.88
CA GLY A 546 26.92 -20.37 42.87
C GLY A 546 27.66 -20.54 44.21
N GLN A 547 26.99 -21.02 45.26
CA GLN A 547 27.60 -21.39 46.57
C GLN A 547 27.78 -22.91 46.75
N ARG A 548 27.49 -23.70 45.73
CA ARG A 548 27.91 -25.11 45.62
C ARG A 548 28.97 -25.22 44.54
#